data_AF-A0A4S5EPY0-F1
#
_entry.id   AF-A0A4S5EPY0-F1
#
_cell.length_a   1.000
_cell.length_b   1.000
_cell.length_c   1.000
_cell.angle_alpha   90.00
_cell.angle_beta   90.00
_cell.angle_gamma   90.00
#
_symmetry.space_group_name_H-M   'P 1'
#
loop_
_entity.id
_entity.type
_entity.pdbx_description
1 polymer ?
#
loop_
_entity_poly.entity_id
_entity_poly.type
_entity_poly.pdbx_seq_one_letter_code
_entity_poly.pdbx_strand_id
1 'polypeptide(L)'
;MTEYGLRVGRAELGSAGPITFGPAGILFLADNAAATVFAVDVNDPGHPAGSGPFELADVDARVGSLLGSDAADIAIRDLAVHPDSGNIYLSVQRGHGEQAQAVLVRIDRADASISDVPLTDVPVASVVIADAPAPDDERVDVILPLGDEGEQITVGSRTIRILRRPIRTSTVTDIAYVDGALLVAGLSNEEFSSKLRRIPFPFTDGAGAAGNNLEIFHVSHGKWETAAPIRTFVPYDGGCAILAS
;
A
#
# COMPACT_ATOMS: atom_id res chain seq x y z
N MET A 1 -5.19 -9.08 -24.68
CA MET A 1 -4.60 -9.44 -23.37
C MET A 1 -3.12 -9.20 -23.50
N THR A 2 -2.54 -8.41 -22.61
CA THR A 2 -1.08 -8.23 -22.57
C THR A 2 -0.41 -9.53 -22.10
N GLU A 3 0.91 -9.62 -22.22
CA GLU A 3 1.72 -10.73 -21.68
C GLU A 3 1.42 -11.02 -20.20
N TYR A 4 1.05 -9.98 -19.45
CA TYR A 4 0.74 -10.05 -18.03
C TYR A 4 -0.75 -10.21 -17.70
N GLY A 5 -1.57 -10.62 -18.67
CA GLY A 5 -3.00 -10.87 -18.48
C GLY A 5 -3.85 -9.62 -18.29
N LEU A 6 -3.29 -8.42 -18.46
CA LEU A 6 -4.00 -7.15 -18.30
C LEU A 6 -5.03 -6.97 -19.43
N ARG A 7 -6.14 -6.30 -19.08
CA ARG A 7 -7.22 -5.91 -20.00
C ARG A 7 -7.55 -4.45 -19.79
N VAL A 8 -7.87 -3.74 -20.87
CA VAL A 8 -8.28 -2.33 -20.79
C VAL A 8 -9.55 -2.25 -19.94
N GLY A 9 -9.53 -1.42 -18.92
CA GLY A 9 -10.61 -1.25 -17.95
C GLY A 9 -10.33 -0.08 -17.02
N ARG A 10 -10.86 -0.17 -15.79
CA ARG A 10 -10.68 0.85 -14.77
C ARG A 10 -10.24 0.21 -13.46
N ALA A 11 -9.30 0.85 -12.77
CA ALA A 11 -9.00 0.57 -11.37
C ALA A 11 -9.72 1.61 -10.49
N GLU A 12 -10.80 1.18 -9.83
CA GLU A 12 -11.55 2.04 -8.90
C GLU A 12 -10.97 1.88 -7.49
N LEU A 13 -10.17 2.86 -7.06
CA LEU A 13 -9.59 2.88 -5.72
C LEU A 13 -10.56 3.52 -4.72
N GLY A 14 -11.03 2.74 -3.75
CA GLY A 14 -11.77 3.20 -2.59
C GLY A 14 -10.88 3.74 -1.47
N SER A 15 -9.59 3.35 -1.45
CA SER A 15 -8.61 3.84 -0.48
C SER A 15 -7.19 3.80 -1.05
N ALA A 16 -6.35 4.74 -0.62
CA ALA A 16 -4.93 4.73 -0.92
C ALA A 16 -4.20 3.78 0.04
N GLY A 17 -3.62 2.71 -0.50
CA GLY A 17 -2.81 1.75 0.23
C GLY A 17 -1.36 1.67 -0.28
N PRO A 18 -0.59 0.66 0.18
CA PRO A 18 0.76 0.39 -0.30
C PRO A 18 0.83 0.17 -1.82
N ILE A 19 1.95 0.56 -2.42
CA ILE A 19 2.21 0.46 -3.85
C ILE A 19 3.61 -0.08 -4.13
N THR A 20 3.76 -0.85 -5.20
CA THR A 20 5.09 -1.34 -5.61
C THR A 20 5.13 -1.62 -7.10
N PHE A 21 6.29 -1.47 -7.72
CA PHE A 21 6.48 -1.85 -9.12
C PHE A 21 6.91 -3.32 -9.23
N GLY A 22 6.38 -3.99 -10.24
CA GLY A 22 6.85 -5.31 -10.64
C GLY A 22 7.39 -5.34 -12.06
N PRO A 23 7.16 -6.42 -12.80
CA PRO A 23 7.78 -6.64 -14.09
C PRO A 23 7.24 -5.65 -15.12
N ALA A 24 8.11 -5.22 -16.04
CA ALA A 24 7.76 -4.31 -17.15
C ALA A 24 7.07 -3.00 -16.72
N GLY A 25 7.38 -2.47 -15.54
CA GLY A 25 6.81 -1.20 -15.07
C GLY A 25 5.36 -1.27 -14.61
N ILE A 26 4.82 -2.48 -14.40
CA ILE A 26 3.47 -2.65 -13.87
C ILE A 26 3.43 -2.21 -12.40
N LEU A 27 2.52 -1.29 -12.09
CA LEU A 27 2.31 -0.77 -10.74
C LEU A 27 1.24 -1.59 -10.03
N PHE A 28 1.58 -2.15 -8.89
CA PHE A 28 0.62 -2.75 -7.97
C PHE A 28 0.08 -1.69 -7.01
N LEU A 29 -1.25 -1.66 -6.85
CA LEU A 29 -1.99 -0.70 -6.03
C LEU A 29 -2.88 -1.46 -5.06
N ALA A 30 -2.61 -1.36 -3.76
CA ALA A 30 -3.48 -1.95 -2.75
C ALA A 30 -4.66 -1.01 -2.40
N ASP A 31 -5.86 -1.57 -2.37
CA ASP A 31 -7.08 -0.92 -1.92
C ASP A 31 -7.70 -1.72 -0.75
N ASN A 32 -7.52 -1.21 0.46
CA ASN A 32 -8.04 -1.82 1.67
C ASN A 32 -9.56 -1.67 1.82
N ALA A 33 -10.15 -0.58 1.31
CA ALA A 33 -11.60 -0.39 1.30
C ALA A 33 -12.27 -1.47 0.43
N ALA A 34 -11.71 -1.82 -0.73
CA ALA A 34 -12.21 -2.90 -1.59
C ALA A 34 -11.61 -4.29 -1.29
N ALA A 35 -10.65 -4.40 -0.36
CA ALA A 35 -9.86 -5.62 -0.12
C ALA A 35 -9.28 -6.21 -1.43
N THR A 36 -8.76 -5.34 -2.29
CA THR A 36 -8.32 -5.71 -3.64
C THR A 36 -6.93 -5.15 -3.90
N VAL A 37 -6.10 -5.89 -4.63
CA VAL A 37 -4.88 -5.35 -5.22
C VAL A 37 -5.07 -5.27 -6.74
N PHE A 38 -4.82 -4.11 -7.30
CA PHE A 38 -4.81 -3.88 -8.74
C PHE A 38 -3.38 -3.96 -9.27
N ALA A 39 -3.21 -4.49 -10.47
CA ALA A 39 -2.00 -4.41 -11.27
C ALA A 39 -2.33 -3.55 -12.49
N VAL A 40 -1.69 -2.39 -12.60
CA VAL A 40 -1.98 -1.38 -13.62
C VAL A 40 -0.72 -1.11 -14.44
N ASP A 41 -0.86 -1.21 -15.76
CA ASP A 41 0.13 -0.63 -16.67
C ASP A 41 -0.11 0.88 -16.73
N VAL A 42 0.78 1.63 -16.06
CA VAL A 42 0.72 3.10 -15.98
C VAL A 42 1.21 3.77 -17.25
N ASN A 43 1.71 3.00 -18.23
CA ASN A 43 2.27 3.47 -19.50
C ASN A 43 3.17 4.69 -19.29
N ASP A 44 4.16 4.54 -18.40
CA ASP A 44 5.01 5.66 -17.99
C ASP A 44 5.74 6.23 -19.23
N PRO A 45 5.58 7.55 -19.53
CA PRO A 45 6.16 8.17 -20.71
C PRO A 45 7.63 8.56 -20.52
N GLY A 46 8.21 8.28 -19.36
CA GLY A 46 9.55 8.71 -19.00
C GLY A 46 10.63 7.98 -19.78
N HIS A 47 11.75 8.66 -20.00
CA HIS A 47 12.96 8.04 -20.52
C HIS A 47 13.83 7.61 -19.34
N PRO A 48 14.76 6.65 -19.52
CA PRO A 48 15.67 6.24 -18.46
C PRO A 48 16.41 7.45 -17.87
N ALA A 49 16.08 7.79 -16.63
CA ALA A 49 16.76 8.86 -15.92
C ALA A 49 18.08 8.36 -15.31
N GLY A 50 19.01 9.27 -15.07
CA GLY A 50 20.26 8.95 -14.38
C GLY A 50 19.99 8.48 -12.93
N SER A 51 20.82 7.58 -12.43
CA SER A 51 20.72 6.96 -11.09
C SER A 51 21.18 7.87 -9.93
N GLY A 52 21.20 9.19 -10.11
CA GLY A 52 21.64 10.15 -9.10
C GLY A 52 20.66 10.30 -7.92
N PRO A 53 21.01 11.06 -6.88
CA PRO A 53 20.03 11.50 -5.90
C PRO A 53 18.98 12.41 -6.57
N PHE A 54 17.74 12.35 -6.11
CA PHE A 54 16.66 13.27 -6.48
C PHE A 54 16.07 13.85 -5.20
N GLU A 55 16.03 15.17 -5.13
CA GLU A 55 15.52 15.90 -3.96
C GLU A 55 14.37 16.80 -4.41
N LEU A 56 13.26 16.70 -3.68
CA LEU A 56 12.09 17.54 -3.87
C LEU A 56 11.58 17.98 -2.50
N ALA A 57 11.64 19.29 -2.24
CA ALA A 57 11.10 19.87 -1.01
C ALA A 57 9.59 20.08 -1.10
N ASP A 58 8.92 20.03 0.06
CA ASP A 58 7.50 20.37 0.27
C ASP A 58 6.55 19.56 -0.64
N VAL A 59 6.79 18.25 -0.73
CA VAL A 59 6.04 17.34 -1.61
C VAL A 59 4.54 17.37 -1.30
N ASP A 60 4.18 17.35 -0.03
CA ASP A 60 2.80 17.44 0.47
C ASP A 60 2.10 18.73 0.00
N ALA A 61 2.76 19.88 0.12
CA ALA A 61 2.23 21.17 -0.33
C ALA A 61 2.07 21.22 -1.85
N ARG A 62 3.03 20.68 -2.62
CA ARG A 62 2.95 20.62 -4.08
C ARG A 62 1.82 19.69 -4.55
N VAL A 63 1.67 18.53 -3.92
CA VAL A 63 0.57 17.59 -4.18
C VAL A 63 -0.76 18.24 -3.81
N GLY A 64 -0.85 18.92 -2.66
CA GLY A 64 -2.04 19.67 -2.24
C GLY A 64 -2.44 20.72 -3.28
N SER A 65 -1.46 21.50 -3.76
CA SER A 65 -1.69 22.51 -4.81
C SER A 65 -2.22 21.89 -6.11
N LEU A 66 -1.73 20.72 -6.53
CA LEU A 66 -2.24 20.01 -7.71
C LEU A 66 -3.70 19.56 -7.49
N LEU A 67 -3.99 19.03 -6.30
CA LEU A 67 -5.28 18.42 -5.99
C LEU A 67 -6.33 19.42 -5.48
N GLY A 68 -5.97 20.70 -5.34
CA GLY A 68 -6.82 21.76 -4.82
C GLY A 68 -7.17 21.56 -3.34
N SER A 69 -6.18 21.17 -2.52
CA SER A 69 -6.35 20.92 -1.09
C SER A 69 -5.15 21.44 -0.30
N ASP A 70 -5.36 21.73 0.98
CA ASP A 70 -4.27 22.14 1.86
C ASP A 70 -3.37 20.94 2.19
N ALA A 71 -2.09 21.19 2.48
CA ALA A 71 -1.14 20.12 2.83
C ALA A 71 -1.60 19.28 4.02
N ALA A 72 -2.33 19.88 4.97
CA ALA A 72 -2.92 19.19 6.13
C ALA A 72 -4.03 18.19 5.75
N ASP A 73 -4.60 18.30 4.55
CA ASP A 73 -5.59 17.39 4.00
C ASP A 73 -4.97 16.34 3.06
N ILE A 74 -3.64 16.32 2.93
CA ILE A 74 -2.92 15.36 2.10
C ILE A 74 -2.20 14.36 3.01
N ALA A 75 -2.56 13.09 2.86
CA ALA A 75 -1.81 11.99 3.47
C ALA A 75 -1.17 11.14 2.36
N ILE A 76 0.15 11.24 2.24
CA ILE A 76 0.93 10.33 1.40
C ILE A 76 1.01 8.99 2.13
N ARG A 77 0.42 7.95 1.54
CA ARG A 77 0.33 6.61 2.11
C ARG A 77 1.54 5.77 1.78
N ASP A 78 2.03 5.90 0.55
CA ASP A 78 3.20 5.15 0.09
C ASP A 78 3.81 5.78 -1.18
N LEU A 79 5.02 5.35 -1.53
CA LEU A 79 5.80 5.81 -2.66
C LEU A 79 6.48 4.61 -3.36
N ALA A 80 6.41 4.58 -4.69
CA ALA A 80 7.19 3.66 -5.51
C ALA A 80 7.90 4.40 -6.63
N VAL A 81 9.07 3.89 -7.05
CA VAL A 81 9.86 4.46 -8.15
C VAL A 81 9.80 3.52 -9.34
N HIS A 82 9.42 4.06 -10.50
CA HIS A 82 9.36 3.30 -11.74
C HIS A 82 10.77 2.78 -12.09
N PRO A 83 10.94 1.48 -12.34
CA PRO A 83 12.27 0.86 -12.45
C PRO A 83 13.09 1.39 -13.63
N ASP A 84 12.44 1.69 -14.76
CA ASP A 84 13.13 2.14 -15.98
C ASP A 84 13.34 3.66 -16.02
N SER A 85 12.26 4.45 -15.94
CA SER A 85 12.33 5.91 -16.04
C SER A 85 12.81 6.60 -14.76
N GLY A 86 12.70 5.97 -13.60
CA GLY A 86 12.98 6.59 -12.31
C GLY A 86 11.92 7.61 -11.87
N ASN A 87 10.80 7.73 -12.59
CA ASN A 87 9.67 8.56 -12.17
C ASN A 87 9.09 8.04 -10.86
N ILE A 88 8.63 8.96 -10.02
CA ILE A 88 8.15 8.64 -8.68
C ILE A 88 6.63 8.63 -8.70
N TYR A 89 6.04 7.62 -8.08
CA TYR A 89 4.60 7.47 -7.94
C TYR A 89 4.24 7.52 -6.47
N LEU A 90 3.19 8.27 -6.13
CA LEU A 90 2.69 8.45 -4.78
C LEU A 90 1.26 7.95 -4.68
N SER A 91 1.02 7.08 -3.70
CA SER A 91 -0.31 6.72 -3.24
C SER A 91 -0.79 7.77 -2.25
N VAL A 92 -1.79 8.56 -2.61
CA VAL A 92 -2.22 9.73 -1.85
C VAL A 92 -3.67 9.59 -1.43
N GLN A 93 -3.95 9.84 -0.16
CA GLN A 93 -5.30 10.08 0.33
C GLN A 93 -5.52 11.59 0.45
N ARG A 94 -6.54 12.11 -0.26
CA ARG A 94 -7.00 13.50 -0.17
C ARG A 94 -8.21 13.59 0.76
N GLY A 95 -8.12 14.40 1.80
CA GLY A 95 -9.14 14.56 2.83
C GLY A 95 -9.11 13.46 3.89
N HIS A 96 -10.06 13.53 4.81
CA HIS A 96 -10.10 12.71 6.03
C HIS A 96 -11.43 11.94 6.16
N GLY A 97 -11.40 10.82 6.88
CA GLY A 97 -12.58 10.01 7.16
C GLY A 97 -13.26 9.42 5.92
N GLU A 98 -14.59 9.28 5.96
CA GLU A 98 -15.38 8.65 4.89
C GLU A 98 -15.42 9.45 3.57
N GLN A 99 -15.10 10.74 3.62
CA GLN A 99 -15.07 11.62 2.44
C GLN A 99 -13.70 11.65 1.76
N ALA A 100 -12.73 10.93 2.33
CA ALA A 100 -11.38 10.91 1.81
C ALA A 100 -11.33 10.18 0.46
N GLN A 101 -10.54 10.69 -0.48
CA GLN A 101 -10.45 10.16 -1.84
C GLN A 101 -9.03 9.66 -2.12
N ALA A 102 -8.93 8.47 -2.68
CA ALA A 102 -7.67 7.89 -3.11
C ALA A 102 -7.26 8.47 -4.48
N VAL A 103 -6.01 8.91 -4.60
CA VAL A 103 -5.45 9.48 -5.82
C VAL A 103 -4.05 8.93 -6.03
N LEU A 104 -3.76 8.53 -7.28
CA LEU A 104 -2.41 8.19 -7.71
C LEU A 104 -1.78 9.42 -8.37
N VAL A 105 -0.63 9.82 -7.87
CA VAL A 105 0.12 10.99 -8.35
C VAL A 105 1.47 10.54 -8.87
N ARG A 106 1.92 11.13 -9.98
CA ARG A 106 3.28 10.95 -10.51
C ARG A 106 4.07 12.24 -10.34
N ILE A 107 5.34 12.09 -10.01
CA ILE A 107 6.37 13.13 -10.06
C ILE A 107 7.36 12.72 -11.14
N ASP A 108 7.48 13.55 -12.18
CA ASP A 108 8.48 13.36 -13.22
C ASP A 108 9.87 13.70 -12.65
N ARG A 109 10.80 12.78 -12.81
CA ARG A 109 12.15 12.93 -12.25
C ARG A 109 13.00 13.96 -12.99
N ALA A 110 12.73 14.19 -14.27
CA ALA A 110 13.54 15.07 -15.10
C ALA A 110 13.31 16.56 -14.79
N ASP A 111 12.07 16.94 -14.47
CA ASP A 111 11.69 18.34 -14.24
C ASP A 111 10.95 18.60 -12.91
N ALA A 112 10.73 17.56 -12.10
CA ALA A 112 9.97 17.62 -10.85
C ALA A 112 8.51 18.08 -11.02
N SER A 113 7.95 17.96 -12.22
CA SER A 113 6.54 18.21 -12.47
C SER A 113 5.69 17.14 -11.80
N ILE A 114 4.52 17.54 -11.29
CA ILE A 114 3.58 16.65 -10.60
C ILE A 114 2.30 16.60 -11.43
N SER A 115 1.81 15.39 -11.69
CA SER A 115 0.58 15.14 -12.46
C SER A 115 -0.26 14.03 -11.83
N ASP A 116 -1.57 14.07 -12.02
CA ASP A 116 -2.43 12.93 -11.72
C ASP A 116 -2.16 11.77 -12.70
N VAL A 117 -2.37 10.54 -12.23
CA VAL A 117 -2.30 9.33 -13.06
C VAL A 117 -3.71 8.80 -13.27
N PRO A 118 -4.25 8.84 -14.50
CA PRO A 118 -5.59 8.35 -14.76
C PRO A 118 -5.64 6.82 -14.61
N LEU A 119 -6.67 6.34 -13.92
CA LEU A 119 -6.92 4.90 -13.71
C LEU A 119 -8.13 4.39 -14.49
N THR A 120 -8.60 5.16 -15.47
CA THR A 120 -9.69 4.81 -16.39
C THR A 120 -9.14 4.54 -17.78
N ASP A 121 -9.69 3.54 -18.46
CA ASP A 121 -9.26 3.09 -19.79
C ASP A 121 -7.77 2.68 -19.85
N VAL A 122 -7.29 2.07 -18.77
CA VAL A 122 -5.91 1.58 -18.62
C VAL A 122 -5.86 0.05 -18.64
N PRO A 123 -4.76 -0.58 -19.10
CA PRO A 123 -4.57 -2.01 -18.96
C PRO A 123 -4.46 -2.39 -17.48
N VAL A 124 -5.43 -3.15 -16.98
CA VAL A 124 -5.53 -3.53 -15.56
C VAL A 124 -5.84 -5.01 -15.40
N ALA A 125 -5.35 -5.59 -14.31
CA ALA A 125 -5.84 -6.82 -13.71
C ALA A 125 -6.02 -6.59 -12.21
N SER A 126 -6.80 -7.43 -11.54
CA SER A 126 -7.00 -7.33 -10.10
C SER A 126 -7.10 -8.68 -9.44
N VAL A 127 -6.86 -8.69 -8.14
CA VAL A 127 -7.04 -9.85 -7.27
C VAL A 127 -7.69 -9.40 -5.97
N VAL A 128 -8.76 -10.10 -5.58
CA VAL A 128 -9.41 -9.89 -4.28
C VAL A 128 -8.62 -10.64 -3.22
N ILE A 129 -8.30 -9.97 -2.12
CA ILE A 129 -7.66 -10.57 -0.95
C ILE A 129 -8.70 -11.41 -0.22
N ALA A 130 -8.51 -12.73 -0.23
CA ALA A 130 -9.37 -13.63 0.52
C ALA A 130 -9.24 -13.38 2.03
N ASP A 131 -10.32 -13.66 2.75
CA ASP A 131 -10.37 -13.61 4.21
C ASP A 131 -10.02 -12.22 4.76
N ALA A 132 -10.21 -11.16 3.97
CA ALA A 132 -10.08 -9.80 4.46
C ALA A 132 -11.14 -9.54 5.56
N PRO A 133 -10.82 -8.75 6.59
CA PRO A 133 -11.82 -8.34 7.56
C PRO A 133 -13.06 -7.72 6.89
N ALA A 134 -14.23 -7.94 7.48
CA ALA A 134 -15.47 -7.38 6.95
C ALA A 134 -15.47 -5.84 7.06
N PRO A 135 -16.18 -5.12 6.17
CA PRO A 135 -16.28 -3.65 6.27
C PRO A 135 -16.87 -3.17 7.60
N ASP A 136 -17.74 -3.97 8.21
CA ASP A 136 -18.42 -3.73 9.49
C ASP A 136 -17.75 -4.44 10.68
N ASP A 137 -16.54 -4.96 10.51
CA ASP A 137 -15.78 -5.58 11.59
C ASP A 137 -15.43 -4.55 12.67
N GLU A 138 -15.96 -4.74 13.88
CA GLU A 138 -15.80 -3.81 15.01
C GLU A 138 -14.38 -3.83 15.61
N ARG A 139 -13.54 -4.81 15.24
CA ARG A 139 -12.15 -4.86 15.71
C ARG A 139 -11.39 -3.65 15.19
N VAL A 140 -10.53 -3.12 16.04
CA VAL A 140 -9.67 -1.99 15.72
C VAL A 140 -8.22 -2.40 15.72
N ASP A 141 -7.48 -1.85 14.77
CA ASP A 141 -6.05 -1.84 14.78
C ASP A 141 -5.54 -0.57 15.47
N VAL A 142 -4.58 -0.75 16.39
CA VAL A 142 -4.02 0.33 17.22
C VAL A 142 -2.60 0.62 16.75
N ILE A 143 -2.38 1.84 16.25
CA ILE A 143 -1.08 2.27 15.73
C ILE A 143 -0.56 3.49 16.47
N LEU A 144 0.75 3.68 16.42
CA LEU A 144 1.41 4.93 16.77
C LEU A 144 1.40 5.84 15.52
N PRO A 145 0.62 6.93 15.51
CA PRO A 145 0.57 7.84 14.37
C PRO A 145 1.87 8.65 14.30
N LEU A 146 2.31 8.97 13.08
CA LEU A 146 3.45 9.86 12.84
C LEU A 146 3.09 11.35 12.98
N GLY A 147 1.79 11.68 12.91
CA GLY A 147 1.27 13.06 13.01
C GLY A 147 0.48 13.34 14.29
N ASP A 148 -0.33 14.40 14.25
CA ASP A 148 -1.14 14.83 15.38
C ASP A 148 -2.52 14.18 15.46
N GLU A 149 -2.85 13.30 14.51
CA GLU A 149 -4.06 12.48 14.55
C GLU A 149 -4.05 11.50 15.73
N GLY A 150 -5.23 11.26 16.31
CA GLY A 150 -5.43 10.22 17.32
C GLY A 150 -5.58 10.74 18.74
N GLU A 151 -5.83 9.81 19.67
CA GLU A 151 -6.06 10.10 21.08
C GLU A 151 -4.76 10.02 21.88
N GLN A 152 -4.61 10.89 22.89
CA GLN A 152 -3.52 10.78 23.84
C GLN A 152 -3.92 9.86 25.00
N ILE A 153 -3.11 8.85 25.27
CA ILE A 153 -3.24 7.97 26.43
C ILE A 153 -2.04 8.16 27.35
N THR A 154 -2.30 8.15 28.66
CA THR A 154 -1.24 8.25 29.68
C THR A 154 -1.08 6.90 30.36
N VAL A 155 0.12 6.35 30.28
CA VAL A 155 0.51 5.08 30.91
C VAL A 155 1.66 5.35 31.87
N GLY A 156 1.36 5.32 33.17
CA GLY A 156 2.30 5.74 34.21
C GLY A 156 2.68 7.22 34.05
N SER A 157 3.97 7.51 33.89
CA SER A 157 4.49 8.87 33.67
C SER A 157 4.67 9.24 32.19
N ARG A 158 4.22 8.40 31.26
CA ARG A 158 4.40 8.60 29.81
C ARG A 158 3.06 8.89 29.15
N THR A 159 3.01 9.95 28.34
CA THR A 159 1.90 10.23 27.44
C THR A 159 2.31 9.81 26.03
N ILE A 160 1.50 8.94 25.41
CA ILE A 160 1.68 8.51 24.02
C ILE A 160 0.41 8.81 23.24
N ARG A 161 0.57 9.10 21.94
CA ARG A 161 -0.57 9.24 21.03
C ARG A 161 -0.79 7.90 20.34
N ILE A 162 -2.04 7.47 20.28
CA ILE A 162 -2.45 6.27 19.56
C ILE A 162 -3.57 6.63 18.59
N LEU A 163 -3.65 5.89 17.50
CA LEU A 163 -4.75 5.98 16.57
C LEU A 163 -5.38 4.60 16.42
N ARG A 164 -6.69 4.55 16.60
CA ARG A 164 -7.51 3.35 16.41
C ARG A 164 -8.16 3.44 15.05
N ARG A 165 -7.94 2.46 14.19
CA ARG A 165 -8.56 2.38 12.86
C ARG A 165 -9.35 1.07 12.74
N PRO A 166 -10.45 1.02 11.98
CA PRO A 166 -11.10 -0.25 11.66
C PRO A 166 -10.08 -1.23 11.10
N ILE A 167 -10.11 -2.48 11.55
CA ILE A 167 -9.11 -3.50 11.17
C ILE A 167 -9.08 -3.73 9.64
N ARG A 168 -10.19 -3.46 8.95
CA ARG A 168 -10.30 -3.44 7.47
C ARG A 168 -9.21 -2.59 6.81
N THR A 169 -8.85 -1.47 7.43
CA THR A 169 -7.81 -0.54 6.91
C THR A 169 -6.41 -1.13 6.94
N SER A 170 -6.23 -2.30 7.58
CA SER A 170 -4.97 -3.05 7.67
C SER A 170 -5.04 -4.39 6.93
N THR A 171 -5.98 -4.57 5.99
CA THR A 171 -6.05 -5.78 5.14
C THR A 171 -4.76 -5.99 4.37
N VAL A 172 -4.20 -4.91 3.82
CA VAL A 172 -2.88 -4.84 3.21
C VAL A 172 -2.11 -3.71 3.87
N THR A 173 -1.01 -4.05 4.53
CA THR A 173 -0.12 -3.12 5.24
C THR A 173 1.15 -2.83 4.47
N ASP A 174 1.65 -3.79 3.70
CA ASP A 174 2.80 -3.61 2.81
C ASP A 174 2.76 -4.63 1.65
N ILE A 175 3.38 -4.29 0.52
CA ILE A 175 3.49 -5.15 -0.66
C ILE A 175 4.88 -5.07 -1.30
N ALA A 176 5.36 -6.21 -1.81
CA ALA A 176 6.59 -6.25 -2.58
C ALA A 176 6.50 -7.31 -3.68
N TYR A 177 7.00 -6.99 -4.88
CA TYR A 177 7.08 -7.96 -5.97
C TYR A 177 8.41 -8.70 -5.96
N VAL A 178 8.38 -10.03 -5.93
CA VAL A 178 9.57 -10.88 -5.98
C VAL A 178 9.29 -12.18 -6.74
N ASP A 179 10.19 -12.55 -7.67
CA ASP A 179 10.21 -13.85 -8.33
C ASP A 179 8.85 -14.34 -8.84
N GLY A 180 8.19 -13.52 -9.67
CA GLY A 180 6.92 -13.90 -10.28
C GLY A 180 5.71 -13.79 -9.35
N ALA A 181 5.87 -13.28 -8.12
CA ALA A 181 4.79 -13.19 -7.16
C ALA A 181 4.78 -11.86 -6.41
N LEU A 182 3.58 -11.42 -6.04
CA LEU A 182 3.38 -10.33 -5.11
C LEU A 182 3.32 -10.90 -3.69
N LEU A 183 4.23 -10.45 -2.84
CA LEU A 183 4.16 -10.64 -1.39
C LEU A 183 3.26 -9.56 -0.81
N VAL A 184 2.30 -9.94 0.02
CA VAL A 184 1.30 -9.05 0.60
C VAL A 184 1.21 -9.33 2.10
N ALA A 185 1.63 -8.36 2.90
CA ALA A 185 1.46 -8.38 4.35
C ALA A 185 0.12 -7.73 4.73
N GLY A 186 -0.50 -8.19 5.81
CA GLY A 186 -1.65 -7.51 6.41
C GLY A 186 -2.49 -8.41 7.28
N LEU A 187 -3.73 -7.99 7.52
CA LEU A 187 -4.66 -8.67 8.39
C LEU A 187 -5.68 -9.55 7.65
N SER A 188 -6.24 -10.50 8.37
CA SER A 188 -7.30 -11.42 7.94
C SER A 188 -8.41 -11.51 8.99
N ASN A 189 -9.51 -12.15 8.62
CA ASN A 189 -10.63 -12.50 9.49
C ASN A 189 -10.44 -13.84 10.22
N GLU A 190 -9.28 -14.49 10.06
CA GLU A 190 -8.97 -15.77 10.69
C GLU A 190 -8.51 -15.60 12.16
N GLU A 191 -8.45 -16.72 12.89
CA GLU A 191 -7.98 -16.79 14.29
C GLU A 191 -6.59 -16.17 14.46
N PHE A 192 -5.71 -16.35 13.47
CA PHE A 192 -4.46 -15.62 13.32
C PHE A 192 -4.68 -14.49 12.33
N SER A 193 -4.98 -13.31 12.86
CA SER A 193 -5.30 -12.17 12.02
C SER A 193 -4.09 -11.70 11.22
N SER A 194 -2.85 -11.85 11.70
CA SER A 194 -1.64 -11.53 10.91
C SER A 194 -1.34 -12.58 9.82
N LYS A 195 -1.26 -12.16 8.56
CA LYS A 195 -1.10 -13.06 7.40
C LYS A 195 -0.15 -12.49 6.35
N LEU A 196 0.75 -13.33 5.84
CA LEU A 196 1.63 -13.02 4.71
C LEU A 196 1.20 -13.88 3.51
N ARG A 197 0.72 -13.22 2.47
CA ARG A 197 0.23 -13.86 1.25
C ARG A 197 1.30 -13.78 0.17
N ARG A 198 1.41 -14.84 -0.63
CA ARG A 198 2.24 -14.88 -1.84
C ARG A 198 1.32 -15.16 -3.01
N ILE A 199 1.02 -14.11 -3.77
CA ILE A 199 0.06 -14.14 -4.86
C ILE A 199 0.85 -14.23 -6.18
N PRO A 200 0.73 -15.33 -6.94
CA PRO A 200 1.37 -15.42 -8.25
C PRO A 200 0.89 -14.32 -9.20
N PHE A 201 1.80 -13.82 -10.03
CA PHE A 201 1.51 -12.87 -11.10
C PHE A 201 2.00 -13.42 -12.45
N PRO A 202 1.21 -13.39 -13.53
CA PRO A 202 -0.13 -12.79 -13.67
C PRO A 202 -1.19 -13.38 -12.76
N PHE A 203 -2.17 -12.57 -12.34
CA PHE A 203 -3.23 -13.03 -11.43
C PHE A 203 -4.10 -14.11 -12.10
N THR A 204 -4.30 -15.21 -11.39
CA THR A 204 -5.22 -16.30 -11.76
C THR A 204 -6.41 -16.34 -10.81
N ASP A 205 -7.48 -17.02 -11.22
CA ASP A 205 -8.64 -17.23 -10.34
C ASP A 205 -8.19 -17.88 -9.02
N GLY A 206 -8.65 -17.31 -7.89
CA GLY A 206 -8.31 -17.79 -6.55
C GLY A 206 -6.89 -17.46 -6.07
N ALA A 207 -6.07 -16.73 -6.84
CA ALA A 207 -4.69 -16.40 -6.45
C ALA A 207 -4.60 -15.65 -5.11
N GLY A 208 -5.62 -14.85 -4.76
CA GLY A 208 -5.70 -14.11 -3.50
C GLY A 208 -5.97 -14.95 -2.24
N ALA A 209 -6.21 -16.26 -2.40
CA ALA A 209 -6.40 -17.20 -1.29
C ALA A 209 -5.10 -17.91 -0.86
N ALA A 210 -4.03 -17.82 -1.66
CA ALA A 210 -2.75 -18.42 -1.32
C ALA A 210 -1.99 -17.57 -0.29
N GLY A 211 -1.72 -18.11 0.89
CA GLY A 211 -0.94 -17.43 1.92
C GLY A 211 -0.49 -18.33 3.05
N ASN A 212 0.44 -17.80 3.85
CA ASN A 212 0.89 -18.40 5.09
C ASN A 212 0.40 -17.55 6.26
N ASN A 213 -0.15 -18.22 7.27
CA ASN A 213 -0.50 -17.55 8.52
C ASN A 213 0.78 -17.34 9.33
N LEU A 214 0.87 -16.20 10.00
CA LEU A 214 2.01 -15.86 10.83
C LEU A 214 1.62 -15.93 12.30
N GLU A 215 2.35 -16.76 13.03
CA GLU A 215 2.27 -16.81 14.49
C GLU A 215 3.42 -15.99 15.08
N ILE A 216 3.09 -14.86 15.69
CA ILE A 216 4.07 -13.99 16.34
C ILE A 216 4.01 -14.29 17.85
N PHE A 217 5.14 -14.72 18.42
CA PHE A 217 5.28 -14.89 19.87
C PHE A 217 6.11 -13.75 20.46
N HIS A 218 5.54 -12.99 21.39
CA HIS A 218 6.26 -11.88 22.03
C HIS A 218 6.83 -12.33 23.38
N VAL A 219 8.15 -12.57 23.40
CA VAL A 219 8.89 -13.12 24.55
C VAL A 219 8.80 -12.27 25.82
N SER A 220 8.60 -10.95 25.70
CA SER A 220 8.59 -10.02 26.85
C SER A 220 7.36 -10.16 27.74
N HIS A 221 6.24 -10.65 27.21
CA HIS A 221 5.04 -10.92 28.01
C HIS A 221 4.46 -12.33 27.82
N GLY A 222 5.15 -13.18 27.05
CA GLY A 222 4.87 -14.62 26.94
C GLY A 222 3.54 -14.92 26.27
N LYS A 223 3.05 -14.02 25.40
CA LYS A 223 1.79 -14.17 24.68
C LYS A 223 2.03 -14.24 23.18
N TRP A 224 1.11 -14.94 22.52
CA TRP A 224 0.94 -14.86 21.09
C TRP A 224 0.31 -13.51 20.72
N GLU A 225 0.97 -12.75 19.86
CA GLU A 225 0.50 -11.50 19.28
C GLU A 225 -0.11 -11.78 17.91
N THR A 226 -1.16 -12.59 17.89
CA THR A 226 -1.81 -13.10 16.66
C THR A 226 -2.55 -12.03 15.85
N ALA A 227 -2.69 -10.82 16.41
CA ALA A 227 -3.36 -9.68 15.80
C ALA A 227 -2.43 -8.50 15.47
N ALA A 228 -1.11 -8.68 15.55
CA ALA A 228 -0.13 -7.67 15.14
C ALA A 228 0.25 -7.89 13.65
N PRO A 229 -0.20 -7.03 12.71
CA PRO A 229 0.23 -7.16 11.34
C PRO A 229 1.71 -6.78 11.20
N ILE A 230 2.41 -7.44 10.28
CA ILE A 230 3.62 -6.89 9.68
C ILE A 230 3.25 -5.51 9.12
N ARG A 231 3.91 -4.45 9.56
CA ARG A 231 3.68 -3.07 9.10
C ARG A 231 4.47 -2.75 7.85
N THR A 232 5.70 -3.25 7.79
CA THR A 232 6.52 -3.18 6.59
C THR A 232 7.47 -4.36 6.55
N PHE A 233 7.87 -4.76 5.35
CA PHE A 233 8.90 -5.75 5.17
C PHE A 233 9.79 -5.46 3.95
N VAL A 234 11.01 -5.96 4.03
CA VAL A 234 11.96 -5.95 2.92
C VAL A 234 12.30 -7.41 2.59
N PRO A 235 11.94 -7.90 1.40
CA PRO A 235 12.43 -9.19 0.94
C PRO A 235 13.93 -9.09 0.60
N TYR A 236 14.67 -10.14 0.93
CA TYR A 236 16.09 -10.28 0.59
C TYR A 236 16.38 -11.73 0.18
N ASP A 237 17.59 -11.96 -0.34
CA ASP A 237 18.01 -13.28 -0.83
C ASP A 237 17.04 -13.86 -1.87
N GLY A 238 16.67 -13.05 -2.87
CA GLY A 238 15.70 -13.46 -3.89
C GLY A 238 14.28 -13.72 -3.34
N GLY A 239 13.91 -13.14 -2.20
CA GLY A 239 12.61 -13.37 -1.56
C GLY A 239 12.50 -14.69 -0.82
N CYS A 240 13.61 -15.41 -0.63
CA CYS A 240 13.68 -16.56 0.26
C CYS A 240 13.62 -16.16 1.74
N ALA A 241 13.89 -14.89 2.05
CA ALA A 241 13.77 -14.34 3.39
C ALA A 241 13.18 -12.93 3.37
N ILE A 242 12.59 -12.54 4.50
CA ILE A 242 12.03 -11.20 4.71
C ILE A 242 12.54 -10.65 6.04
N LEU A 243 12.85 -9.35 6.07
CA LEU A 243 13.01 -8.57 7.30
C LEU A 243 11.73 -7.78 7.49
N ALA A 244 11.03 -7.98 8.60
CA ALA A 244 9.72 -7.39 8.85
C ALA A 244 9.70 -6.64 10.19
N SER A 245 8.89 -5.58 10.27
CA SER A 245 8.56 -4.84 11.49
C SER A 245 7.06 -4.67 11.64
#